data_AF-A0A972GNP2-F1
#
_entry.id   AF-A0A972GNP2-F1
#
_cell.length_a   1.000
_cell.length_b   1.000
_cell.length_c   1.000
_cell.angle_alpha   90.00
_cell.angle_beta   90.00
_cell.angle_gamma   90.00
#
_symmetry.space_group_name_H-M   'P 1'
#
loop_
_entity.id
_entity.type
_entity.pdbx_description
1 polymer ?
#
loop_
_entity_poly.entity_id
_entity_poly.type
_entity_poly.pdbx_seq_one_letter_code
_entity_poly.pdbx_strand_id
1 'polypeptide(L)'
;MKTIITQSRELTEQSLVTQIRVALMEAEKQIIVMHETPTGALETIRQVERIEQLLTQLTGPEFDTRGEESRAEALRERLMRQSHKVVRLVRKNGQADQLTTSTLWQAISKVHQQNQQRRRNRLIVLSSTLSVVIILFFVVLPRLFPPPPRANIDSISRAVRAGNTEEALTIARAEQAQAPNDPSAALWIGGLLQLQEDQAAANESWEEARQLFDDDSFFHLERGLMLTELQLYTEAERDAQILIDVAETEPQGHYLQGHINEARGEVFEAITAFNQAADLANERENSELFVAARTRVAFLSQRLSLPPIEEE
;
A
#
# COMPACT_ATOMS: atom_id res chain seq x y z
N MET A 1 -25.16 57.16 -62.93
CA MET A 1 -24.01 56.83 -62.07
C MET A 1 -24.44 56.31 -60.69
N LYS A 2 -25.38 56.96 -59.97
CA LYS A 2 -25.94 56.44 -58.69
C LYS A 2 -26.57 55.03 -58.78
N THR A 3 -27.36 54.74 -59.82
CA THR A 3 -28.04 53.44 -59.99
C THR A 3 -27.08 52.25 -60.20
N ILE A 4 -25.95 52.47 -60.88
CA ILE A 4 -24.94 51.44 -61.12
C ILE A 4 -24.18 51.10 -59.83
N ILE A 5 -23.92 52.12 -58.99
CA ILE A 5 -23.23 51.96 -57.71
C ILE A 5 -24.11 51.19 -56.71
N THR A 6 -25.41 51.47 -56.67
CA THR A 6 -26.37 50.73 -55.81
C THR A 6 -26.50 49.27 -56.22
N GLN A 7 -26.62 48.99 -57.52
CA GLN A 7 -26.76 47.61 -58.03
C GLN A 7 -25.48 46.78 -57.83
N SER A 8 -24.29 47.38 -57.97
CA SER A 8 -23.03 46.69 -57.69
C SER A 8 -22.84 46.36 -56.21
N ARG A 9 -23.40 47.19 -55.32
CA ARG A 9 -23.31 47.01 -53.86
C ARG A 9 -24.23 45.88 -53.39
N GLU A 10 -25.48 45.84 -53.86
CA GLU A 10 -26.44 44.77 -53.54
C GLU A 10 -25.96 43.38 -53.99
N LEU A 11 -25.34 43.27 -55.19
CA LEU A 11 -24.76 42.02 -55.69
C LEU A 11 -23.59 41.54 -54.83
N THR A 12 -22.81 42.47 -54.29
CA THR A 12 -21.68 42.15 -53.41
C THR A 12 -22.18 41.68 -52.03
N GLU A 13 -23.23 42.31 -51.50
CA GLU A 13 -23.83 41.98 -50.21
C GLU A 13 -24.58 40.63 -50.24
N GLN A 14 -25.30 40.29 -51.32
CA GLN A 14 -25.90 38.95 -51.52
C GLN A 14 -24.84 37.84 -51.65
N SER A 15 -23.68 38.16 -52.25
CA SER A 15 -22.55 37.25 -52.30
C SER A 15 -21.97 36.97 -50.91
N LEU A 16 -21.88 37.98 -50.04
CA LEU A 16 -21.35 37.84 -48.68
C LEU A 16 -22.22 36.95 -47.79
N VAL A 17 -23.55 37.10 -47.82
CA VAL A 17 -24.47 36.24 -47.04
C VAL A 17 -24.35 34.77 -47.46
N THR A 18 -24.23 34.51 -48.76
CA THR A 18 -24.01 33.15 -49.28
C THR A 18 -22.69 32.56 -48.80
N GLN A 19 -21.62 33.37 -48.80
CA GLN A 19 -20.31 32.95 -48.29
C GLN A 19 -20.34 32.60 -46.80
N ILE A 20 -21.05 33.36 -45.97
CA ILE A 20 -21.21 33.05 -44.53
C ILE A 20 -21.92 31.71 -44.33
N ARG A 21 -23.01 31.46 -45.04
CA ARG A 21 -23.79 30.21 -44.88
C ARG A 21 -22.98 28.97 -45.26
N VAL A 22 -22.21 29.06 -46.35
CA VAL A 22 -21.29 27.98 -46.75
C VAL A 22 -20.18 27.80 -45.72
N ALA A 23 -19.57 28.89 -45.25
CA ALA A 23 -18.52 28.83 -44.24
C ALA A 23 -19.02 28.23 -42.90
N LEU A 24 -20.23 28.61 -42.44
CA LEU A 24 -20.87 28.04 -41.26
C LEU A 24 -21.08 26.52 -41.40
N MET A 25 -21.62 26.08 -42.53
CA MET A 25 -21.86 24.64 -42.79
C MET A 25 -20.55 23.84 -42.78
N GLU A 26 -19.50 24.38 -43.40
CA GLU A 26 -18.19 23.70 -43.42
C GLU A 26 -17.54 23.69 -42.04
N ALA A 27 -17.59 24.79 -41.29
CA ALA A 27 -17.04 24.87 -39.93
C ALA A 27 -17.76 23.92 -38.96
N GLU A 28 -19.08 23.76 -39.09
CA GLU A 28 -19.90 22.80 -38.32
C GLU A 28 -19.50 21.35 -38.57
N LYS A 29 -19.10 21.01 -39.80
CA LYS A 29 -18.56 19.70 -40.12
C LYS A 29 -17.13 19.56 -39.60
N GLN A 30 -16.28 20.55 -39.86
CA GLN A 30 -14.86 20.53 -39.56
C GLN A 30 -14.58 20.41 -38.07
N ILE A 31 -15.36 21.07 -37.20
CA ILE A 31 -15.19 20.98 -35.74
C ILE A 31 -15.37 19.54 -35.20
N ILE A 32 -16.12 18.68 -35.89
CA ILE A 32 -16.32 17.28 -35.53
C ILE A 32 -15.06 16.46 -35.90
N VAL A 33 -14.56 16.69 -37.12
CA VAL A 33 -13.48 15.91 -37.74
C VAL A 33 -12.09 16.56 -37.64
N MET A 34 -11.94 17.67 -36.90
CA MET A 34 -10.69 18.45 -36.78
C MET A 34 -9.46 17.66 -36.26
N HIS A 35 -9.66 16.43 -35.81
CA HIS A 35 -8.63 15.53 -35.32
C HIS A 35 -8.08 14.59 -36.42
N GLU A 36 -8.76 14.49 -37.56
CA GLU A 36 -8.41 13.61 -38.68
C GLU A 36 -7.21 14.14 -39.46
N THR A 37 -7.01 15.47 -39.48
CA THR A 37 -5.89 16.11 -40.16
C THR A 37 -4.96 16.84 -39.18
N PRO A 38 -3.65 16.94 -39.49
CA PRO A 38 -2.71 17.70 -38.66
C PRO A 38 -3.09 19.17 -38.52
N THR A 39 -3.72 19.77 -39.52
CA THR A 39 -4.13 21.19 -39.56
C THR A 39 -5.59 21.43 -39.18
N GLY A 40 -6.39 20.39 -38.95
CA GLY A 40 -7.83 20.52 -38.80
C GLY A 40 -8.24 21.46 -37.66
N ALA A 41 -7.58 21.40 -36.51
CA ALA A 41 -7.86 22.30 -35.39
C ALA A 41 -7.46 23.76 -35.68
N LEU A 42 -6.32 23.98 -36.34
CA LEU A 42 -5.87 25.30 -36.79
C LEU A 42 -6.84 25.91 -37.80
N GLU A 43 -7.24 25.14 -38.79
CA GLU A 43 -8.17 25.54 -39.84
C GLU A 43 -9.54 25.87 -39.26
N THR A 44 -10.05 25.04 -38.34
CA THR A 44 -11.34 25.28 -37.67
C THR A 44 -11.33 26.61 -36.91
N ILE A 45 -10.25 26.93 -36.18
CA ILE A 45 -10.12 28.22 -35.47
C ILE A 45 -10.16 29.39 -36.46
N ARG A 46 -9.37 29.32 -37.53
CA ARG A 46 -9.32 30.37 -38.56
C ARG A 46 -10.66 30.54 -39.28
N GLN A 47 -11.37 29.44 -39.55
CA GLN A 47 -12.69 29.50 -40.19
C GLN A 47 -13.73 30.18 -39.29
N VAL A 48 -13.75 29.86 -37.99
CA VAL A 48 -14.64 30.55 -37.03
C VAL A 48 -14.32 32.04 -36.94
N GLU A 49 -13.05 32.43 -36.85
CA GLU A 49 -12.66 33.85 -36.85
C GLU A 49 -13.01 34.57 -38.17
N ARG A 50 -12.88 33.88 -39.31
CA ARG A 50 -13.29 34.43 -40.61
C ARG A 50 -14.81 34.64 -40.68
N ILE A 51 -15.61 33.73 -40.14
CA ILE A 51 -17.07 33.88 -40.06
C ILE A 51 -17.43 35.09 -39.20
N GLU A 52 -16.80 35.23 -38.02
CA GLU A 52 -16.99 36.39 -37.13
C GLU A 52 -16.64 37.71 -37.87
N GLN A 53 -15.53 37.75 -38.61
CA GLN A 53 -15.15 38.93 -39.42
C GLN A 53 -16.16 39.24 -40.53
N LEU A 54 -16.65 38.23 -41.26
CA LEU A 54 -17.65 38.43 -42.31
C LEU A 54 -18.98 38.94 -41.74
N LEU A 55 -19.40 38.43 -40.57
CA LEU A 55 -20.59 38.91 -39.87
C LEU A 55 -20.47 40.38 -39.48
N THR A 56 -19.31 40.82 -38.99
CA THR A 56 -19.11 42.24 -38.66
C THR A 56 -19.20 43.18 -39.88
N GLN A 57 -18.90 42.69 -41.09
CA GLN A 57 -18.98 43.47 -42.32
C GLN A 57 -20.43 43.65 -42.83
N LEU A 58 -21.36 42.77 -42.43
CA LEU A 58 -22.76 42.78 -42.86
C LEU A 58 -23.70 43.57 -41.92
N THR A 59 -23.15 44.53 -41.16
CA THR A 59 -23.94 45.31 -40.19
C THR A 59 -24.76 46.43 -40.86
N GLY A 60 -26.09 46.26 -40.89
CA GLY A 60 -27.03 47.28 -41.35
C GLY A 60 -28.50 46.85 -41.19
N PRO A 61 -29.47 47.78 -41.09
CA PRO A 61 -30.88 47.48 -40.82
C PRO A 61 -31.60 46.69 -41.94
N GLU A 62 -30.96 46.49 -43.09
CA GLU A 62 -31.51 45.78 -44.26
C GLU A 62 -31.21 44.27 -44.26
N PHE A 63 -30.36 43.78 -43.35
CA PHE A 63 -29.96 42.36 -43.28
C PHE A 63 -30.28 41.77 -41.90
N ASP A 64 -31.05 40.68 -41.85
CA ASP A 64 -31.29 39.91 -40.63
C ASP A 64 -30.21 38.81 -40.49
N THR A 65 -29.16 39.08 -39.70
CA THR A 65 -28.02 38.18 -39.45
C THR A 65 -28.12 37.38 -38.16
N ARG A 66 -29.24 37.49 -37.42
CA ARG A 66 -29.38 36.91 -36.07
C ARG A 66 -29.21 35.39 -36.06
N GLY A 67 -29.67 34.71 -37.11
CA GLY A 67 -29.54 33.25 -37.24
C GLY A 67 -28.09 32.81 -37.42
N GLU A 68 -27.36 33.50 -38.30
CA GLU A 68 -25.95 33.26 -38.58
C GLU A 68 -25.05 33.60 -37.38
N GLU A 69 -25.35 34.68 -36.66
CA GLU A 69 -24.69 35.05 -35.40
C GLU A 69 -24.84 33.97 -34.32
N SER A 70 -26.07 33.46 -34.13
CA SER A 70 -26.32 32.38 -33.16
C SER A 70 -25.54 31.10 -33.49
N ARG A 71 -25.42 30.75 -34.78
CA ARG A 71 -24.64 29.58 -35.21
C ARG A 71 -23.15 29.78 -35.03
N ALA A 72 -22.62 30.97 -35.33
CA ALA A 72 -21.23 31.32 -35.09
C ALA A 72 -20.88 31.24 -33.60
N GLU A 73 -21.74 31.78 -32.73
CA GLU A 73 -21.57 31.70 -31.28
C GLU A 73 -21.58 30.24 -30.79
N ALA A 74 -22.49 29.40 -31.31
CA ALA A 74 -22.53 27.97 -30.96
C ALA A 74 -21.24 27.23 -31.33
N LEU A 75 -20.63 27.55 -32.49
CA LEU A 75 -19.31 27.01 -32.88
C LEU A 75 -18.21 27.45 -31.93
N ARG A 76 -18.18 28.75 -31.59
CA ARG A 76 -17.24 29.33 -30.63
C ARG A 76 -17.34 28.66 -29.26
N GLU A 77 -18.54 28.55 -28.71
CA GLU A 77 -18.78 27.86 -27.43
C GLU A 77 -18.31 26.40 -27.47
N ARG A 78 -18.56 25.70 -28.58
CA ARG A 78 -18.14 24.31 -28.75
C ARG A 78 -16.62 24.17 -28.71
N LEU A 79 -15.88 25.06 -29.40
CA LEU A 79 -14.41 25.10 -29.32
C LEU A 79 -13.93 25.39 -27.89
N MET A 80 -14.58 26.30 -27.17
CA MET A 80 -14.26 26.63 -25.78
C MET A 80 -14.49 25.46 -24.82
N ARG A 81 -15.63 24.76 -24.94
CA ARG A 81 -15.92 23.52 -24.20
C ARG A 81 -14.89 22.43 -24.49
N GLN A 82 -14.44 22.34 -25.74
CA GLN A 82 -13.42 21.38 -26.18
C GLN A 82 -11.98 21.91 -26.11
N SER A 83 -11.74 22.99 -25.36
CA SER A 83 -10.43 23.67 -25.28
C SER A 83 -9.26 22.73 -25.01
N HIS A 84 -9.43 21.70 -24.17
CA HIS A 84 -8.39 20.68 -23.97
C HIS A 84 -8.01 19.92 -25.25
N LYS A 85 -9.01 19.46 -26.02
CA LYS A 85 -8.79 18.72 -27.27
C LYS A 85 -8.15 19.63 -28.31
N VAL A 86 -8.65 20.85 -28.46
CA VAL A 86 -8.15 21.86 -29.41
C VAL A 86 -6.70 22.23 -29.10
N VAL A 87 -6.38 22.63 -27.86
CA VAL A 87 -5.01 22.99 -27.46
C VAL A 87 -4.04 21.83 -27.63
N ARG A 88 -4.46 20.60 -27.29
CA ARG A 88 -3.64 19.40 -27.48
C ARG A 88 -3.32 19.15 -28.95
N LEU A 89 -4.30 19.25 -29.86
CA LEU A 89 -4.10 19.07 -31.30
C LEU A 89 -3.16 20.14 -31.87
N VAL A 90 -3.41 21.41 -31.58
CA VAL A 90 -2.58 22.54 -32.07
C VAL A 90 -1.14 22.45 -31.57
N ARG A 91 -0.92 22.13 -30.29
CA ARG A 91 0.44 21.99 -29.73
C ARG A 91 1.16 20.73 -30.23
N LYS A 92 0.46 19.59 -30.31
CA LYS A 92 1.03 18.34 -30.83
C LYS A 92 1.55 18.51 -32.25
N ASN A 93 0.86 19.32 -33.06
CA ASN A 93 1.23 19.55 -34.46
C ASN A 93 2.11 20.79 -34.68
N GLY A 94 2.61 21.44 -33.61
CA GLY A 94 3.53 22.59 -33.73
C GLY A 94 2.91 23.86 -34.33
N GLN A 95 1.59 24.02 -34.23
CA GLN A 95 0.85 25.10 -34.90
C GLN A 95 0.55 26.32 -34.01
N ALA A 96 0.97 26.28 -32.74
CA ALA A 96 0.65 27.33 -31.78
C ALA A 96 1.19 28.71 -32.20
N ASP A 97 2.36 28.75 -32.83
CA ASP A 97 3.01 30.00 -33.27
C ASP A 97 2.21 30.69 -34.39
N GLN A 98 1.49 29.90 -35.20
CA GLN A 98 0.65 30.40 -36.29
C GLN A 98 -0.67 31.02 -35.83
N LEU A 99 -0.98 30.93 -34.53
CA LEU A 99 -2.20 31.43 -33.90
C LEU A 99 -1.92 32.52 -32.86
N THR A 100 -0.69 33.03 -32.80
CA THR A 100 -0.28 34.07 -31.84
C THR A 100 -1.16 35.33 -31.89
N THR A 101 -1.63 35.69 -33.08
CA THR A 101 -2.54 36.83 -33.34
C THR A 101 -4.02 36.50 -33.20
N SER A 102 -4.39 35.22 -33.05
CA SER A 102 -5.79 34.78 -32.95
C SER A 102 -6.35 35.07 -31.55
N THR A 103 -7.42 35.86 -31.49
CA THR A 103 -8.11 36.19 -30.23
C THR A 103 -8.86 34.97 -29.68
N LEU A 104 -9.40 34.14 -30.57
CA LEU A 104 -10.07 32.90 -30.21
C LEU A 104 -9.09 31.88 -29.60
N TRP A 105 -7.90 31.73 -30.17
CA TRP A 105 -6.84 30.89 -29.61
C TRP A 105 -6.38 31.35 -28.23
N GLN A 106 -6.24 32.66 -28.01
CA GLN A 106 -5.91 33.23 -26.69
C GLN A 106 -7.01 32.91 -25.66
N ALA A 107 -8.29 33.02 -26.03
CA ALA A 107 -9.40 32.66 -25.16
C ALA A 107 -9.42 31.16 -24.82
N ILE A 108 -9.28 30.29 -25.84
CA ILE A 108 -9.25 28.83 -25.69
C ILE A 108 -8.08 28.38 -24.81
N SER A 109 -6.88 28.94 -25.03
CA SER A 109 -5.67 28.59 -24.28
C SER A 109 -5.76 29.04 -22.81
N LYS A 110 -6.37 30.19 -22.52
CA LYS A 110 -6.64 30.66 -21.15
C LYS A 110 -7.58 29.72 -20.38
N VAL A 111 -8.66 29.27 -21.01
CA VAL A 111 -9.60 28.29 -20.40
C VAL A 111 -8.90 26.95 -20.13
N HIS A 112 -8.04 26.49 -21.04
CA HIS A 112 -7.26 25.28 -20.84
C HIS A 112 -6.30 25.38 -19.64
N GLN A 113 -5.57 26.49 -19.51
CA GLN A 113 -4.63 26.72 -18.40
C GLN A 113 -5.33 26.72 -17.04
N GLN A 114 -6.48 27.40 -16.93
CA GLN A 114 -7.27 27.42 -15.69
C GLN A 114 -7.75 26.03 -15.26
N ASN A 115 -8.19 25.20 -16.22
CA ASN A 115 -8.65 23.83 -15.96
C ASN A 115 -7.52 22.89 -15.54
N GLN A 116 -6.32 23.02 -16.12
CA GLN A 116 -5.14 22.24 -15.73
C GLN A 116 -4.65 22.58 -14.32
N GLN A 117 -4.61 23.87 -13.98
CA GLN A 117 -4.11 24.32 -12.69
C GLN A 117 -4.99 23.85 -11.52
N ARG A 118 -6.32 23.81 -11.72
CA ARG A 118 -7.26 23.25 -10.73
C ARG A 118 -7.03 21.75 -10.49
N ARG A 119 -6.76 20.97 -11.54
CA ARG A 119 -6.47 19.53 -11.40
C ARG A 119 -5.14 19.29 -10.70
N ARG A 120 -4.09 20.02 -11.09
CA ARG A 120 -2.75 19.89 -10.48
C ARG A 120 -2.76 20.28 -9.01
N ASN A 121 -3.43 21.38 -8.65
CA ASN A 121 -3.53 21.80 -7.25
C ASN A 121 -4.30 20.80 -6.39
N ARG A 122 -5.37 20.17 -6.92
CA ARG A 122 -6.07 19.09 -6.22
C ARG A 122 -5.16 17.89 -5.95
N LEU A 123 -4.39 17.47 -6.95
CA LEU A 123 -3.44 16.35 -6.77
C LEU A 123 -2.33 16.69 -5.77
N ILE A 124 -1.79 17.91 -5.81
CA ILE A 124 -0.79 18.36 -4.84
C ILE A 124 -1.35 18.34 -3.41
N VAL A 125 -2.54 18.91 -3.21
CA VAL A 125 -3.19 18.92 -1.89
C VAL A 125 -3.47 17.51 -1.38
N LEU A 126 -3.97 16.62 -2.25
CA LEU A 126 -4.21 15.21 -1.89
C LEU A 126 -2.91 14.49 -1.52
N SER A 127 -1.84 14.73 -2.29
CA SER A 127 -0.54 14.14 -2.01
C SER A 127 0.05 14.67 -0.70
N SER A 128 -0.13 15.96 -0.40
CA SER A 128 0.41 16.56 0.82
C SER A 128 -0.32 16.06 2.06
N THR A 129 -1.65 15.88 2.02
CA THR A 129 -2.38 15.26 3.14
C THR A 129 -1.94 13.82 3.36
N LEU A 130 -1.77 13.03 2.30
CA LEU A 130 -1.29 11.66 2.43
C LEU A 130 0.12 11.60 3.04
N SER A 131 1.03 12.47 2.60
CA SER A 131 2.38 12.57 3.18
C SER A 131 2.33 12.93 4.67
N VAL A 132 1.45 13.83 5.09
CA VAL A 132 1.29 14.18 6.52
C VAL A 132 0.81 12.98 7.33
N VAL A 133 -0.14 12.18 6.82
CA VAL A 133 -0.62 10.97 7.49
C VAL A 133 0.50 9.93 7.62
N ILE A 134 1.29 9.73 6.56
CA ILE A 134 2.45 8.83 6.59
C ILE A 134 3.47 9.28 7.63
N ILE A 135 3.82 10.57 7.65
CA ILE A 135 4.76 11.11 8.65
C ILE A 135 4.20 10.94 10.07
N LEU A 136 2.91 11.22 10.27
CA LEU A 136 2.25 11.02 11.56
C LEU A 136 2.36 9.56 12.01
N PHE A 137 2.04 8.61 11.12
CA PHE A 137 2.02 7.18 11.45
C PHE A 137 3.41 6.57 11.65
N PHE A 138 4.38 6.91 10.81
CA PHE A 138 5.71 6.28 10.82
C PHE A 138 6.77 7.04 11.63
N VAL A 139 6.55 8.32 11.94
CA VAL A 139 7.55 9.15 12.64
C VAL A 139 7.06 9.66 13.98
N VAL A 140 5.80 10.13 14.05
CA VAL A 140 5.27 10.75 15.27
C VAL A 140 4.75 9.68 16.23
N LEU A 141 3.90 8.76 15.77
CA LEU A 141 3.32 7.72 16.64
C LEU A 141 4.39 6.86 17.33
N PRO A 142 5.44 6.34 16.64
CA PRO A 142 6.46 5.53 17.31
C PRO A 142 7.31 6.31 18.31
N ARG A 143 7.36 7.65 18.20
CA ARG A 143 8.06 8.50 19.18
C ARG A 143 7.23 8.80 20.43
N LEU A 144 5.90 8.86 20.29
CA LEU A 144 5.01 9.08 21.42
C LEU A 144 4.68 7.77 22.14
N PHE A 145 4.60 6.67 21.40
CA PHE A 145 4.29 5.34 21.89
C PHE A 145 5.35 4.36 21.35
N PRO A 146 6.57 4.38 21.91
CA PRO A 146 7.55 3.36 21.58
C PRO A 146 6.97 1.98 21.92
N PRO A 147 7.20 0.94 21.10
CA PRO A 147 6.82 -0.41 21.47
C PRO A 147 7.47 -0.75 22.82
N PRO A 148 6.79 -1.55 23.67
CA PRO A 148 7.38 -1.96 24.93
C PRO A 148 8.73 -2.66 24.65
N PRO A 149 9.77 -2.37 25.44
CA PRO A 149 11.06 -3.03 25.29
C PRO A 149 10.87 -4.54 25.44
N ARG A 150 11.62 -5.31 24.65
CA ARG A 150 11.62 -6.78 24.69
C ARG A 150 13.02 -7.28 24.97
N ALA A 151 13.11 -8.36 25.73
CA ALA A 151 14.38 -8.99 26.08
C ALA A 151 15.02 -9.64 24.85
N ASN A 152 16.33 -9.45 24.67
CA ASN A 152 17.10 -10.12 23.64
C ASN A 152 17.52 -11.53 24.10
N ILE A 153 16.65 -12.50 23.78
CA ILE A 153 16.87 -13.91 24.15
C ILE A 153 18.01 -14.55 23.38
N ASP A 154 18.30 -14.12 22.15
CA ASP A 154 19.38 -14.69 21.33
C ASP A 154 20.76 -14.50 21.98
N SER A 155 20.99 -13.39 22.67
CA SER A 155 22.23 -13.19 23.44
C SER A 155 22.36 -14.17 24.61
N ILE A 156 21.26 -14.41 25.33
CA ILE A 156 21.24 -15.36 26.46
C ILE A 156 21.50 -16.78 25.94
N SER A 157 20.72 -17.21 24.95
CA SER A 157 20.83 -18.54 24.33
C SER A 157 22.23 -18.80 23.76
N ARG A 158 22.87 -17.80 23.12
CA ARG A 158 24.26 -17.94 22.64
C ARG A 158 25.25 -18.16 23.79
N ALA A 159 25.12 -17.44 24.90
CA ALA A 159 25.99 -17.63 26.07
C ALA A 159 25.79 -19.02 26.71
N VAL A 160 24.55 -19.51 26.76
CA VAL A 160 24.23 -20.88 27.19
C VAL A 160 24.90 -21.92 26.30
N ARG A 161 24.78 -21.79 24.97
CA ARG A 161 25.42 -22.72 24.02
C ARG A 161 26.96 -22.68 24.08
N ALA A 162 27.53 -21.55 24.49
CA ALA A 162 28.96 -21.43 24.77
C ALA A 162 29.39 -22.09 26.09
N GLY A 163 28.44 -22.61 26.88
CA GLY A 163 28.68 -23.26 28.17
C GLY A 163 28.93 -22.29 29.33
N ASN A 164 28.69 -20.99 29.13
CA ASN A 164 28.95 -19.97 30.15
C ASN A 164 27.65 -19.54 30.86
N THR A 165 27.18 -20.35 31.80
CA THR A 165 25.93 -20.13 32.55
C THR A 165 25.95 -18.83 33.36
N GLU A 166 27.09 -18.44 33.94
CA GLU A 166 27.19 -17.19 34.71
C GLU A 166 27.07 -15.95 33.82
N GLU A 167 27.71 -15.98 32.64
CA GLU A 167 27.57 -14.92 31.65
C GLU A 167 26.13 -14.85 31.12
N ALA A 168 25.52 -15.99 30.80
CA ALA A 168 24.13 -16.05 30.37
C ALA A 168 23.19 -15.44 31.42
N LEU A 169 23.41 -15.72 32.71
CA LEU A 169 22.61 -15.18 33.81
C LEU A 169 22.81 -13.66 33.97
N THR A 170 24.04 -13.19 33.76
CA THR A 170 24.36 -11.76 33.77
C THR A 170 23.64 -11.03 32.63
N ILE A 171 23.67 -11.59 31.42
CA ILE A 171 22.96 -11.06 30.26
C ILE A 171 21.45 -11.08 30.52
N ALA A 172 20.89 -12.19 31.03
CA ALA A 172 19.46 -12.31 31.29
C ALA A 172 18.96 -11.25 32.28
N ARG A 173 19.71 -10.98 33.36
CA ARG A 173 19.39 -9.90 34.32
C ARG A 173 19.47 -8.50 33.68
N ALA A 174 20.44 -8.27 32.80
CA ALA A 174 20.55 -7.00 32.08
C ALA A 174 19.39 -6.81 31.08
N GLU A 175 18.92 -7.88 30.44
CA GLU A 175 17.76 -7.86 29.55
C GLU A 175 16.45 -7.64 30.34
N GLN A 176 16.27 -8.31 31.48
CA GLN A 176 15.11 -8.08 32.36
C GLN A 176 15.06 -6.64 32.87
N ALA A 177 16.21 -6.04 33.21
CA ALA A 177 16.27 -4.63 33.63
C ALA A 177 15.87 -3.66 32.51
N GLN A 178 16.15 -4.00 31.24
CA GLN A 178 15.75 -3.20 30.07
C GLN A 178 14.27 -3.42 29.71
N ALA A 179 13.77 -4.63 29.90
CA ALA A 179 12.42 -5.06 29.56
C ALA A 179 11.72 -5.72 30.78
N PRO A 180 11.40 -4.95 31.85
CA PRO A 180 10.91 -5.52 33.12
C PRO A 180 9.53 -6.17 33.04
N ASN A 181 8.75 -5.84 32.01
CA ASN A 181 7.42 -6.41 31.79
C ASN A 181 7.42 -7.51 30.71
N ASP A 182 8.59 -7.88 30.18
CA ASP A 182 8.71 -9.01 29.25
C ASP A 182 9.05 -10.27 30.06
N PRO A 183 8.20 -11.31 30.05
CA PRO A 183 8.44 -12.53 30.82
C PRO A 183 9.67 -13.31 30.36
N SER A 184 10.12 -13.08 29.12
CA SER A 184 11.12 -13.92 28.48
C SER A 184 12.42 -13.96 29.27
N ALA A 185 12.98 -12.80 29.66
CA ALA A 185 14.22 -12.76 30.43
C ALA A 185 14.08 -13.40 31.83
N ALA A 186 12.93 -13.21 32.49
CA ALA A 186 12.65 -13.81 33.79
C ALA A 186 12.60 -15.34 33.72
N LEU A 187 12.02 -15.90 32.64
CA LEU A 187 12.05 -17.34 32.40
C LEU A 187 13.48 -17.88 32.26
N TRP A 188 14.35 -17.19 31.51
CA TRP A 188 15.74 -17.60 31.39
C TRP A 188 16.50 -17.52 32.72
N ILE A 189 16.25 -16.49 33.54
CA ILE A 189 16.87 -16.38 34.86
C ILE A 189 16.50 -17.59 35.73
N GLY A 190 15.21 -17.96 35.81
CA GLY A 190 14.79 -19.14 36.56
C GLY A 190 15.47 -20.42 36.07
N GLY A 191 15.62 -20.58 34.74
CA GLY A 191 16.16 -21.79 34.14
C GLY A 191 17.66 -21.92 34.39
N LEU A 192 18.38 -20.80 34.28
CA LEU A 192 19.80 -20.72 34.55
C LEU A 192 20.12 -20.95 36.04
N LEU A 193 19.30 -20.41 36.96
CA LEU A 193 19.42 -20.68 38.38
C LEU A 193 19.15 -22.15 38.72
N GLN A 194 18.18 -22.76 38.02
CA GLN A 194 17.92 -24.19 38.15
C GLN A 194 19.10 -25.04 37.65
N LEU A 195 19.75 -24.64 36.55
CA LEU A 195 20.98 -25.27 36.07
C LEU A 195 22.16 -25.12 37.06
N GLN A 196 22.16 -24.05 37.87
CA GLN A 196 23.12 -23.83 38.96
C GLN A 196 22.74 -24.57 40.26
N GLU A 197 21.67 -25.38 40.26
CA GLU A 197 21.13 -26.08 41.43
C GLU A 197 20.64 -25.14 42.56
N ASP A 198 20.45 -23.84 42.29
CA ASP A 198 19.85 -22.90 43.23
C ASP A 198 18.32 -22.93 43.11
N GLN A 199 17.73 -24.01 43.64
CA GLN A 199 16.29 -24.24 43.54
C GLN A 199 15.45 -23.13 44.20
N ALA A 200 15.97 -22.50 45.26
CA ALA A 200 15.24 -21.46 45.97
C ALA A 200 15.11 -20.21 45.10
N ALA A 201 16.23 -19.73 44.54
CA ALA A 201 16.23 -18.57 43.65
C ALA A 201 15.51 -18.86 42.32
N ALA A 202 15.62 -20.09 41.80
CA ALA A 202 14.89 -20.50 40.62
C ALA A 202 13.37 -20.42 40.83
N ASN A 203 12.86 -20.92 41.96
CA ASN A 203 11.42 -20.87 42.28
C ASN A 203 10.89 -19.44 42.43
N GLU A 204 11.66 -18.56 43.06
CA GLU A 204 11.31 -17.13 43.13
C GLU A 204 11.22 -16.51 41.74
N SER A 205 12.22 -16.77 40.89
CA SER A 205 12.23 -16.28 39.50
C SER A 205 11.08 -16.85 38.67
N TRP A 206 10.70 -18.11 38.90
CA TRP A 206 9.55 -18.72 38.23
C TRP A 206 8.24 -18.04 38.59
N GLU A 207 8.05 -17.71 39.85
CA GLU A 207 6.84 -17.02 40.32
C GLU A 207 6.77 -15.59 39.77
N GLU A 208 7.91 -14.87 39.74
CA GLU A 208 7.99 -13.56 39.10
C GLU A 208 7.67 -13.63 37.60
N ALA A 209 8.26 -14.59 36.87
CA ALA A 209 7.99 -14.77 35.45
C ALA A 209 6.51 -15.11 35.18
N ARG A 210 5.91 -15.97 36.02
CA ARG A 210 4.50 -16.37 35.91
C ARG A 210 3.55 -15.18 36.03
N GLN A 211 3.84 -14.23 36.92
CA GLN A 211 3.03 -13.01 37.12
C GLN A 211 3.03 -12.07 35.91
N LEU A 212 3.98 -12.23 34.98
CA LEU A 212 4.08 -11.43 33.75
C LEU A 212 3.27 -12.04 32.59
N PHE A 213 2.74 -13.25 32.73
CA PHE A 213 1.85 -13.86 31.76
C PHE A 213 0.37 -13.60 32.10
N ASP A 214 -0.43 -13.29 31.08
CA ASP A 214 -1.88 -13.12 31.23
C ASP A 214 -2.62 -14.46 31.42
N ASP A 215 -2.00 -15.56 31.01
CA ASP A 215 -2.57 -16.90 31.03
C ASP A 215 -1.48 -17.93 31.42
N ASP A 216 -1.83 -18.72 32.43
CA ASP A 216 -0.97 -19.70 33.06
C ASP A 216 -0.51 -20.81 32.11
N SER A 217 -1.34 -21.16 31.13
CA SER A 217 -0.99 -22.16 30.12
C SER A 217 0.15 -21.69 29.21
N PHE A 218 0.22 -20.40 28.89
CA PHE A 218 1.34 -19.84 28.15
C PHE A 218 2.62 -19.85 28.97
N PHE A 219 2.54 -19.59 30.28
CA PHE A 219 3.70 -19.72 31.17
C PHE A 219 4.28 -21.14 31.12
N HIS A 220 3.45 -22.18 31.27
CA HIS A 220 3.90 -23.57 31.22
C HIS A 220 4.48 -23.95 29.84
N LEU A 221 3.87 -23.48 28.75
CA LEU A 221 4.38 -23.75 27.40
C LEU A 221 5.76 -23.10 27.17
N GLU A 222 5.89 -21.80 27.45
CA GLU A 222 7.12 -21.05 27.22
C GLU A 222 8.24 -21.51 28.16
N ARG A 223 7.92 -21.79 29.43
CA ARG A 223 8.89 -22.36 30.38
C ARG A 223 9.34 -23.74 29.90
N GLY A 224 8.45 -24.62 29.48
CA GLY A 224 8.79 -25.94 28.98
C GLY A 224 9.69 -25.90 27.74
N LEU A 225 9.41 -25.01 26.78
CA LEU A 225 10.23 -24.83 25.58
C LEU A 225 11.64 -24.35 25.93
N MET A 226 11.76 -23.36 26.82
CA MET A 226 13.06 -22.87 27.28
C MET A 226 13.82 -23.92 28.11
N LEU A 227 13.14 -24.68 28.98
CA LEU A 227 13.74 -25.81 29.72
C LEU A 227 14.25 -26.89 28.78
N THR A 228 13.54 -27.13 27.67
CA THR A 228 13.99 -28.04 26.61
C THR A 228 15.29 -27.56 25.97
N GLU A 229 15.43 -26.26 25.72
CA GLU A 229 16.67 -25.66 25.23
C GLU A 229 17.83 -25.78 26.24
N LEU A 230 17.54 -25.68 27.53
CA LEU A 230 18.49 -25.92 28.63
C LEU A 230 18.77 -27.41 28.90
N GLN A 231 18.15 -28.33 28.15
CA GLN A 231 18.24 -29.79 28.34
C GLN A 231 17.72 -30.27 29.71
N LEU A 232 16.92 -29.46 30.40
CA LEU A 232 16.24 -29.79 31.65
C LEU A 232 14.92 -30.53 31.33
N TYR A 233 15.06 -31.70 30.70
CA TYR A 233 13.92 -32.38 30.08
C TYR A 233 12.87 -32.87 31.08
N THR A 234 13.28 -33.31 32.28
CA THR A 234 12.31 -33.79 33.29
C THR A 234 11.39 -32.68 33.76
N GLU A 235 11.90 -31.46 33.91
CA GLU A 235 11.13 -30.28 34.23
C GLU A 235 10.19 -29.91 33.07
N ALA A 236 10.71 -29.92 31.84
CA ALA A 236 9.91 -29.64 30.64
C ALA A 236 8.76 -30.66 30.46
N GLU A 237 8.99 -31.93 30.77
CA GLU A 237 7.96 -32.98 30.74
C GLU A 237 6.85 -32.74 31.78
N ARG A 238 7.18 -32.19 32.96
CA ARG A 238 6.16 -31.81 33.94
C ARG A 238 5.27 -30.69 33.40
N ASP A 239 5.85 -29.70 32.73
CA ASP A 239 5.07 -28.63 32.08
C ASP A 239 4.20 -29.16 30.94
N ALA A 240 4.73 -30.06 30.13
CA ALA A 240 3.94 -30.73 29.10
C ALA A 240 2.77 -31.50 29.69
N GLN A 241 2.98 -32.22 30.81
CA GLN A 241 1.90 -32.95 31.48
C GLN A 241 0.82 -32.03 32.05
N ILE A 242 1.21 -30.90 32.66
CA ILE A 242 0.26 -29.89 33.16
C ILE A 242 -0.65 -29.40 32.02
N LEU A 243 -0.09 -29.15 30.83
CA LEU A 243 -0.85 -28.71 29.67
C LEU A 243 -1.75 -29.83 29.11
N ILE A 244 -1.30 -31.09 29.13
CA ILE A 244 -2.06 -32.26 28.68
C ILE A 244 -3.26 -32.55 29.60
N ASP A 245 -3.10 -32.36 30.91
CA ASP A 245 -4.14 -32.65 31.89
C ASP A 245 -5.35 -31.69 31.80
N VAL A 246 -5.18 -30.56 31.11
CA VAL A 246 -6.25 -29.58 30.86
C VAL A 246 -6.71 -29.69 29.41
N ALA A 247 -7.99 -30.02 29.24
CA ALA A 247 -8.57 -30.28 27.94
C ALA A 247 -8.27 -29.15 26.96
N GLU A 248 -8.48 -27.88 27.29
CA GLU A 248 -8.25 -26.74 26.40
C GLU A 248 -6.80 -26.59 25.89
N THR A 249 -5.81 -27.04 26.66
CA THR A 249 -4.37 -26.82 26.40
C THR A 249 -3.61 -28.08 25.99
N GLU A 250 -4.30 -29.21 25.90
CA GLU A 250 -3.72 -30.50 25.53
C GLU A 250 -2.90 -30.49 24.21
N PRO A 251 -3.31 -29.81 23.11
CA PRO A 251 -2.52 -29.64 21.90
C PRO A 251 -1.16 -28.98 22.17
N GLN A 252 -1.13 -27.95 23.03
CA GLN A 252 0.09 -27.24 23.42
C GLN A 252 1.01 -28.18 24.21
N GLY A 253 0.44 -29.03 25.06
CA GLY A 253 1.18 -30.04 25.79
C GLY A 253 1.84 -31.07 24.87
N HIS A 254 1.11 -31.62 23.90
CA HIS A 254 1.68 -32.50 22.88
C HIS A 254 2.69 -31.80 21.96
N TYR A 255 2.48 -30.51 21.67
CA TYR A 255 3.44 -29.71 20.92
C TYR A 255 4.76 -29.58 21.68
N LEU A 256 4.70 -29.30 22.99
CA LEU A 256 5.87 -29.26 23.86
C LEU A 256 6.56 -30.64 23.96
N GLN A 257 5.81 -31.73 24.10
CA GLN A 257 6.38 -33.09 24.04
C GLN A 257 7.15 -33.34 22.73
N GLY A 258 6.61 -32.86 21.60
CA GLY A 258 7.29 -32.93 20.31
C GLY A 258 8.66 -32.26 20.32
N HIS A 259 8.78 -31.07 20.91
CA HIS A 259 10.06 -30.37 21.07
C HIS A 259 11.01 -31.09 22.01
N ILE A 260 10.53 -31.62 23.13
CA ILE A 260 11.33 -32.39 24.09
C ILE A 260 11.96 -33.61 23.40
N ASN A 261 11.14 -34.38 22.69
CA ASN A 261 11.60 -35.58 21.95
C ASN A 261 12.55 -35.18 20.81
N GLU A 262 12.27 -34.08 20.09
CA GLU A 262 13.16 -33.56 19.04
C GLU A 262 14.55 -33.22 19.60
N ALA A 263 14.61 -32.55 20.76
CA ALA A 263 15.86 -32.18 21.43
C ALA A 263 16.64 -33.39 21.96
N ARG A 264 15.96 -34.47 22.37
CA ARG A 264 16.57 -35.76 22.72
C ARG A 264 17.05 -36.57 21.51
N GLY A 265 16.70 -36.16 20.29
CA GLY A 265 17.00 -36.91 19.07
C GLY A 265 16.02 -38.06 18.79
N GLU A 266 14.93 -38.16 19.54
CA GLU A 266 13.87 -39.15 19.44
C GLU A 266 12.89 -38.73 18.32
N VAL A 267 13.37 -38.81 17.07
CA VAL A 267 12.70 -38.19 15.91
C VAL A 267 11.30 -38.76 15.64
N PHE A 268 11.09 -40.06 15.87
CA PHE A 268 9.80 -40.70 15.62
C PHE A 268 8.76 -40.32 16.68
N GLU A 269 9.19 -40.26 17.94
CA GLU A 269 8.41 -39.83 19.09
C GLU A 269 8.04 -38.34 18.95
N ALA A 270 8.97 -37.51 18.46
CA ALA A 270 8.72 -36.11 18.15
C ALA A 270 7.65 -35.95 17.06
N ILE A 271 7.76 -36.68 15.94
CA ILE A 271 6.75 -36.65 14.88
C ILE A 271 5.39 -37.12 15.39
N THR A 272 5.35 -38.14 16.24
CA THR A 272 4.11 -38.66 16.83
C THR A 272 3.42 -37.60 17.68
N ALA A 273 4.17 -36.96 18.59
CA ALA A 273 3.64 -35.90 19.45
C ALA A 273 3.19 -34.66 18.65
N PHE A 274 3.96 -34.24 17.64
CA PHE A 274 3.54 -33.14 16.77
C PHE A 274 2.30 -33.46 15.93
N ASN A 275 2.10 -34.71 15.49
CA ASN A 275 0.85 -35.10 14.82
C ASN A 275 -0.34 -35.05 15.78
N GLN A 276 -0.20 -35.55 17.02
CA GLN A 276 -1.24 -35.43 18.05
C GLN A 276 -1.60 -33.97 18.32
N ALA A 277 -0.60 -33.10 18.45
CA ALA A 277 -0.80 -31.66 18.61
C ALA A 277 -1.57 -31.06 17.41
N ALA A 278 -1.19 -31.42 16.18
CA ALA A 278 -1.85 -30.94 14.97
C ALA A 278 -3.31 -31.40 14.89
N ASP A 279 -3.57 -32.69 15.12
CA ASP A 279 -4.92 -33.26 15.00
C ASP A 279 -5.87 -32.60 16.01
N LEU A 280 -5.46 -32.51 17.28
CA LEU A 280 -6.25 -31.84 18.33
C LEU A 280 -6.40 -30.33 18.09
N ALA A 281 -5.36 -29.66 17.58
CA ALA A 281 -5.45 -28.24 17.22
C ALA A 281 -6.46 -28.01 16.08
N ASN A 282 -6.49 -28.89 15.08
CA ASN A 282 -7.45 -28.82 13.98
C ASN A 282 -8.89 -29.06 14.45
N GLU A 283 -9.12 -30.04 15.33
CA GLU A 283 -10.44 -30.29 15.94
C GLU A 283 -10.99 -29.08 16.71
N ARG A 284 -10.09 -28.24 17.23
CA ARG A 284 -10.42 -27.06 18.04
C ARG A 284 -10.29 -25.75 17.27
N GLU A 285 -10.14 -25.84 15.95
CA GLU A 285 -10.01 -24.68 15.06
C GLU A 285 -8.81 -23.76 15.38
N ASN A 286 -7.79 -24.28 16.10
CA ASN A 286 -6.53 -23.58 16.36
C ASN A 286 -5.60 -23.72 15.15
N SER A 287 -5.84 -22.88 14.14
CA SER A 287 -5.09 -22.89 12.87
C SER A 287 -3.60 -22.61 13.05
N GLU A 288 -3.23 -21.75 14.01
CA GLU A 288 -1.83 -21.38 14.22
C GLU A 288 -1.01 -22.56 14.73
N LEU A 289 -1.49 -23.25 15.77
CA LEU A 289 -0.81 -24.41 16.33
C LEU A 289 -0.80 -25.59 15.36
N PHE A 290 -1.90 -25.80 14.63
CA PHE A 290 -1.96 -26.81 13.56
C PHE A 290 -0.83 -26.61 12.54
N VAL A 291 -0.67 -25.38 12.03
CA VAL A 291 0.39 -25.08 11.05
C VAL A 291 1.76 -25.28 11.68
N ALA A 292 1.99 -24.76 12.88
CA ALA A 292 3.28 -24.88 13.58
C ALA A 292 3.70 -26.35 13.76
N ALA A 293 2.77 -27.21 14.20
CA ALA A 293 3.01 -28.63 14.39
C ALA A 293 3.25 -29.38 13.06
N ARG A 294 2.46 -29.09 12.01
CA ARG A 294 2.64 -29.70 10.68
C ARG A 294 3.96 -29.29 10.02
N THR A 295 4.39 -28.05 10.21
CA THR A 295 5.70 -27.58 9.75
C THR A 295 6.83 -28.36 10.41
N ARG A 296 6.74 -28.61 11.73
CA ARG A 296 7.72 -29.44 12.45
C ARG A 296 7.75 -30.87 11.92
N VAL A 297 6.58 -31.50 11.73
CA VAL A 297 6.49 -32.85 11.12
C VAL A 297 7.16 -32.88 9.75
N ALA A 298 6.89 -31.90 8.88
CA ALA A 298 7.49 -31.83 7.56
C ALA A 298 9.03 -31.72 7.61
N PHE A 299 9.56 -30.84 8.48
CA PHE A 299 11.00 -30.67 8.66
C PHE A 299 11.68 -31.96 9.16
N LEU A 300 11.11 -32.60 10.17
CA LEU A 300 11.64 -33.85 10.72
C LEU A 300 11.56 -35.01 9.72
N SER A 301 10.47 -35.09 8.94
CA SER A 301 10.31 -36.10 7.90
C SER A 301 11.32 -35.93 6.76
N GLN A 302 11.64 -34.69 6.40
CA GLN A 302 12.69 -34.39 5.43
C GLN A 302 14.06 -34.83 5.96
N ARG A 303 14.37 -34.57 7.24
CA ARG A 303 15.62 -35.01 7.88
C ARG A 303 15.79 -36.53 7.83
N LEU A 304 14.72 -37.29 8.06
CA LEU A 304 14.72 -38.76 7.94
C LEU A 304 14.91 -39.26 6.50
N SER A 305 14.57 -38.44 5.50
CA SER A 305 14.66 -38.80 4.08
C SER A 305 16.04 -38.51 3.47
N LEU A 306 16.94 -37.84 4.21
CA LEU A 306 18.32 -37.57 3.77
C LEU A 306 19.23 -38.72 4.23
N PRO A 307 20.11 -39.27 3.38
CA PRO A 307 21.11 -40.25 3.81
C PRO A 307 22.03 -39.63 4.87
N PRO A 308 22.46 -40.39 5.90
CA PRO A 308 23.35 -39.87 6.93
C PRO A 308 24.64 -39.35 6.27
N ILE A 309 25.06 -38.15 6.64
CA ILE A 309 26.36 -37.63 6.25
C ILE A 309 27.38 -38.44 7.03
N GLU A 310 28.13 -39.31 6.36
CA GLU A 310 29.30 -39.95 6.95
C GLU A 310 30.32 -38.84 7.25
N GLU A 311 30.52 -38.53 8.53
CA GLU A 311 31.62 -37.68 8.98
C GLU A 311 32.92 -38.50 8.87
N GLU A 312 33.84 -38.07 7.98
CA GLU A 312 35.21 -38.59 7.85
C GLU A 312 36.12 -38.18 9.03
#